data_AF-A0A519Y520-F1
#
_entry.id   AF-A0A519Y520-F1
#
_cell.length_a   1.000
_cell.length_b   1.000
_cell.length_c   1.000
_cell.angle_alpha   90.00
_cell.angle_beta   90.00
_cell.angle_gamma   90.00
#
_symmetry.space_group_name_H-M   'P 1'
#
loop_
_entity.id
_entity.type
_entity.pdbx_description
1 polymer ?
#
loop_
_entity_poly.entity_id
_entity_poly.type
_entity_poly.pdbx_seq_one_letter_code
_entity_poly.pdbx_strand_id
1 'polypeptide(L)'
;MQTQAGNNPQRGNANATTLANTTAKEETPAKSNTNIASRNIVPESSVVTNHTVTINGKAVPYKATAGTLPVWDEEGKTLAGLFYTYYERTDISNKESRPLVISFNGGPGSASVWMHIAYTGPVVLKIDDEGYPVQPYGYKDNSTSILDVADIVYIDPVNTGYSRTMGKDVATNRFFGVRADIKYLAEWITTFVTRTNRWASPKYLIGESYGTTRVSGLALELQSNHWMYLNGVILVSPTELGIERGSVMDAALRLPYFAATAWYHKALPTDLQSKKLT
;
A
#
# COMPACT_ATOMS: atom_id res chain seq x y z
N MET A 1 34.11 -52.49 65.10
CA MET A 1 33.03 -53.22 64.40
C MET A 1 33.09 -52.76 62.95
N GLN A 2 33.91 -53.39 62.09
CA GLN A 2 33.54 -54.52 61.19
C GLN A 2 32.37 -54.13 60.25
N THR A 3 32.45 -54.13 58.91
CA THR A 3 33.36 -54.81 57.96
C THR A 3 33.34 -54.11 56.58
N GLN A 4 34.45 -54.25 55.86
CA GLN A 4 34.63 -54.01 54.42
C GLN A 4 34.16 -55.20 53.55
N ALA A 5 34.14 -54.93 52.23
CA ALA A 5 34.30 -55.84 51.08
C ALA A 5 33.09 -56.75 50.77
N GLY A 6 32.68 -56.97 49.52
CA GLY A 6 33.30 -56.78 48.21
C GLY A 6 32.88 -57.99 47.35
N ASN A 7 32.47 -57.79 46.09
CA ASN A 7 32.74 -58.70 44.96
C ASN A 7 31.87 -58.36 43.73
N ASN A 8 32.58 -58.06 42.65
CA ASN A 8 32.24 -58.49 41.28
C ASN A 8 32.98 -59.85 41.05
N PRO A 9 32.80 -60.65 39.97
CA PRO A 9 32.06 -60.41 38.73
C PRO A 9 31.37 -61.65 38.09
N GLN A 10 30.81 -61.43 36.89
CA GLN A 10 30.77 -62.31 35.68
C GLN A 10 29.40 -62.76 35.13
N ARG A 11 29.08 -62.09 34.00
CA ARG A 11 28.69 -62.61 32.67
C ARG A 11 27.47 -63.53 32.52
N GLY A 12 26.48 -63.01 31.78
CA GLY A 12 25.52 -63.80 31.01
C GLY A 12 24.73 -62.89 30.06
N ASN A 13 24.98 -63.04 28.76
CA ASN A 13 24.39 -62.31 27.63
C ASN A 13 22.90 -62.62 27.44
N ALA A 14 22.06 -61.64 27.05
CA ALA A 14 21.09 -61.77 25.94
C ALA A 14 20.18 -60.53 25.77
N ASN A 15 20.30 -59.93 24.58
CA ASN A 15 19.24 -59.45 23.68
C ASN A 15 18.24 -58.37 24.11
N ALA A 16 18.58 -57.14 23.70
CA ALA A 16 17.83 -56.28 22.77
C ALA A 16 16.29 -56.26 22.82
N THR A 17 15.71 -55.09 23.18
CA THR A 17 14.76 -54.37 22.30
C THR A 17 14.60 -52.89 22.70
N THR A 18 14.98 -52.02 21.77
CA THR A 18 14.41 -50.69 21.40
C THR A 18 13.72 -49.80 22.45
N LEU A 19 14.30 -48.62 22.69
CA LEU A 19 13.56 -47.39 22.99
C LEU A 19 13.88 -46.34 21.92
N ALA A 20 12.82 -45.75 21.37
CA ALA A 20 12.85 -44.83 20.24
C ALA A 20 13.45 -43.46 20.64
N ASN A 21 14.42 -43.00 19.85
CA ASN A 21 14.91 -41.61 19.87
C ASN A 21 14.03 -40.76 18.95
N THR A 22 13.23 -39.87 19.52
CA THR A 22 12.67 -38.71 18.80
C THR A 22 13.73 -37.62 18.72
N THR A 23 14.37 -37.50 17.56
CA THR A 23 15.27 -36.38 17.23
C THR A 23 14.44 -35.13 16.91
N ALA A 24 14.70 -34.05 17.64
CA ALA A 24 14.21 -32.71 17.31
C ALA A 24 14.74 -32.28 15.94
N LYS A 25 13.85 -31.77 15.07
CA LYS A 25 14.25 -31.14 13.80
C LYS A 25 14.90 -29.80 14.11
N GLU A 26 16.15 -29.69 13.72
CA GLU A 26 16.92 -28.45 13.68
C GLU A 26 16.32 -27.53 12.62
N GLU A 27 15.82 -26.36 13.02
CA GLU A 27 15.35 -25.32 12.09
C GLU A 27 16.55 -24.69 11.39
N THR A 28 16.61 -24.86 10.06
CA THR A 28 17.62 -24.24 9.21
C THR A 28 17.53 -22.71 9.29
N PRO A 29 18.64 -21.98 9.50
CA PRO A 29 18.60 -20.52 9.50
C PRO A 29 18.14 -20.00 8.14
N ALA A 30 17.21 -19.04 8.14
CA ALA A 30 16.80 -18.35 6.92
C ALA A 30 18.02 -17.77 6.20
N LYS A 31 18.27 -18.22 4.97
CA LYS A 31 19.37 -17.71 4.13
C LYS A 31 19.18 -16.21 3.94
N SER A 32 20.10 -15.42 4.50
CA SER A 32 20.22 -14.00 4.22
C SER A 32 20.41 -13.80 2.73
N ASN A 33 19.47 -13.10 2.10
CA ASN A 33 19.46 -12.87 0.66
C ASN A 33 20.47 -11.75 0.36
N THR A 34 21.68 -12.11 -0.07
CA THR A 34 22.81 -11.19 -0.35
C THR A 34 22.63 -10.33 -1.62
N ASN A 35 21.40 -10.17 -2.11
CA ASN A 35 21.07 -9.46 -3.34
C ASN A 35 20.41 -8.09 -3.07
N ILE A 36 20.91 -7.33 -2.09
CA ILE A 36 20.39 -6.00 -1.75
C ILE A 36 20.54 -5.00 -2.92
N ALA A 37 21.38 -5.32 -3.92
CA ALA A 37 21.67 -4.45 -5.07
C ALA A 37 21.07 -4.92 -6.41
N SER A 38 20.47 -6.12 -6.51
CA SER A 38 19.84 -6.53 -7.78
C SER A 38 18.43 -5.97 -7.83
N ARG A 39 18.15 -5.13 -8.85
CA ARG A 39 16.79 -4.58 -9.10
C ARG A 39 15.84 -5.62 -9.72
N ASN A 40 16.09 -6.90 -9.49
CA ASN A 40 15.26 -7.99 -10.00
C ASN A 40 14.07 -8.17 -9.06
N ILE A 41 12.88 -8.09 -9.61
CA ILE A 41 11.63 -8.22 -8.85
C ILE A 41 11.20 -9.68 -8.80
N VAL A 42 10.77 -10.13 -7.62
CA VAL A 42 9.95 -11.35 -7.51
C VAL A 42 8.52 -10.92 -7.86
N PRO A 43 7.92 -11.44 -8.94
CA PRO A 43 6.66 -10.89 -9.45
C PRO A 43 5.48 -11.13 -8.52
N GLU A 44 5.54 -12.19 -7.72
CA GLU A 44 4.50 -12.51 -6.73
C GLU A 44 5.14 -12.86 -5.39
N SER A 45 4.85 -12.06 -4.38
CA SER A 45 5.30 -12.28 -3.01
C SER A 45 4.42 -11.50 -2.04
N SER A 46 4.33 -11.93 -0.78
CA SER A 46 3.71 -11.11 0.26
C SER A 46 4.28 -11.42 1.64
N VAL A 47 4.31 -10.39 2.48
CA VAL A 47 4.60 -10.47 3.91
C VAL A 47 3.42 -9.87 4.64
N VAL A 48 2.96 -10.56 5.67
CA VAL A 48 1.81 -10.19 6.47
C VAL A 48 2.24 -9.93 7.90
N THR A 49 1.77 -8.82 8.47
CA THR A 49 1.99 -8.44 9.87
C THR A 49 0.68 -7.98 10.50
N ASN A 50 0.56 -8.08 11.82
CA ASN A 50 -0.64 -7.68 12.56
C ASN A 50 -0.28 -6.54 13.52
N HIS A 51 -1.15 -5.54 13.62
CA HIS A 51 -0.91 -4.29 14.32
C HIS A 51 -2.21 -3.75 14.92
N THR A 52 -2.10 -2.63 15.64
CA THR A 52 -3.25 -1.85 16.13
C THR A 52 -2.88 -0.37 16.02
N VAL A 53 -3.86 0.45 15.61
CA VAL A 53 -3.74 1.92 15.56
C VAL A 53 -4.87 2.53 16.38
N THR A 54 -4.63 3.67 17.02
CA THR A 54 -5.70 4.44 17.68
C THR A 54 -6.27 5.51 16.73
N ILE A 55 -7.53 5.34 16.31
CA ILE A 55 -8.24 6.26 15.42
C ILE A 55 -9.44 6.83 16.17
N ASN A 56 -9.58 8.16 16.22
CA ASN A 56 -10.67 8.83 16.95
C ASN A 56 -10.86 8.31 18.40
N GLY A 57 -9.74 8.02 19.09
CA GLY A 57 -9.72 7.50 20.46
C GLY A 57 -10.09 6.02 20.62
N LYS A 58 -10.27 5.27 19.52
CA LYS A 58 -10.59 3.84 19.53
C LYS A 58 -9.45 3.01 18.94
N ALA A 59 -9.14 1.89 19.58
CA ALA A 59 -8.21 0.92 19.04
C ALA A 59 -8.84 0.22 17.82
N VAL A 60 -8.10 0.19 16.71
CA VAL A 60 -8.48 -0.49 15.47
C VAL A 60 -7.41 -1.54 15.17
N PRO A 61 -7.68 -2.84 15.41
CA PRO A 61 -6.77 -3.90 15.04
C PRO A 61 -6.80 -4.12 13.53
N TYR A 62 -5.62 -4.31 12.93
CA TYR A 62 -5.51 -4.50 11.50
C TYR A 62 -4.36 -5.42 11.11
N LYS A 63 -4.49 -5.97 9.90
CA LYS A 63 -3.49 -6.74 9.20
C LYS A 63 -2.90 -5.86 8.09
N ALA A 64 -1.58 -5.82 8.01
CA ALA A 64 -0.84 -5.16 6.94
C ALA A 64 -0.18 -6.22 6.05
N THR A 65 -0.52 -6.20 4.77
CA THR A 65 0.10 -7.03 3.74
C THR A 65 0.92 -6.13 2.83
N ALA A 66 2.23 -6.39 2.73
CA ALA A 66 3.11 -5.73 1.76
C ALA A 66 3.72 -6.78 0.84
N GLY A 67 3.76 -6.52 -0.46
CA GLY A 67 4.20 -7.53 -1.41
C GLY A 67 4.11 -7.09 -2.86
N THR A 68 4.28 -8.06 -3.75
CA THR A 68 4.16 -7.88 -5.19
C THR A 68 3.05 -8.76 -5.74
N LEU A 69 2.30 -8.23 -6.70
CA LEU A 69 1.33 -9.00 -7.49
C LEU A 69 1.66 -8.79 -8.98
N PRO A 70 1.71 -9.85 -9.79
CA PRO A 70 2.13 -9.79 -11.18
C PRO A 70 1.13 -9.07 -12.10
N VAL A 71 1.64 -8.61 -13.23
CA VAL A 71 0.91 -8.22 -14.43
C VAL A 71 1.32 -9.16 -15.55
N TRP A 72 0.36 -9.66 -16.33
CA TRP A 72 0.59 -10.64 -17.39
C TRP A 72 0.35 -10.04 -18.79
N ASP A 73 0.83 -10.72 -19.81
CA ASP A 73 0.31 -10.58 -21.17
C ASP A 73 -0.85 -11.54 -21.42
N GLU A 74 -1.40 -11.44 -22.63
CA GLU A 74 -2.52 -12.24 -23.11
C GLU A 74 -2.22 -13.75 -23.12
N GLU A 75 -0.95 -14.14 -23.20
CA GLU A 75 -0.48 -15.52 -23.14
C GLU A 75 -0.14 -16.01 -21.71
N GLY A 76 -0.31 -15.16 -20.70
CA GLY A 76 -0.06 -15.47 -19.30
C GLY A 76 1.41 -15.39 -18.88
N LYS A 77 2.30 -14.82 -19.71
CA LYS A 77 3.68 -14.52 -19.33
C LYS A 77 3.69 -13.27 -18.45
N THR A 78 4.39 -13.34 -17.32
CA THR A 78 4.53 -12.19 -16.42
C THR A 78 5.40 -11.11 -17.05
N LEU A 79 4.84 -9.90 -17.18
CA LEU A 79 5.51 -8.72 -17.73
C LEU A 79 6.12 -7.83 -16.64
N ALA A 80 5.46 -7.74 -15.47
CA ALA A 80 5.90 -6.90 -14.36
C ALA A 80 5.42 -7.46 -13.02
N GLY A 81 6.06 -7.03 -11.93
CA GLY A 81 5.54 -7.13 -10.57
C GLY A 81 5.19 -5.73 -10.06
N LEU A 82 3.97 -5.58 -9.54
CA LEU A 82 3.53 -4.35 -8.90
C LEU A 82 3.57 -4.51 -7.39
N PHE A 83 4.32 -3.63 -6.73
CA PHE A 83 4.33 -3.53 -5.29
C PHE A 83 3.02 -2.90 -4.79
N TYR A 84 2.52 -3.44 -3.69
CA TYR A 84 1.36 -2.89 -3.01
C TYR A 84 1.51 -3.00 -1.50
N THR A 85 0.79 -2.13 -0.78
CA THR A 85 0.54 -2.27 0.65
C THR A 85 -0.96 -2.25 0.88
N TYR A 86 -1.48 -3.26 1.57
CA TYR A 86 -2.89 -3.42 1.87
C TYR A 86 -3.12 -3.50 3.37
N TYR A 87 -4.04 -2.66 3.85
CA TYR A 87 -4.47 -2.63 5.24
C TYR A 87 -5.90 -3.11 5.36
N GLU A 88 -6.09 -4.16 6.15
CA GLU A 88 -7.38 -4.80 6.40
C GLU A 88 -7.66 -4.80 7.90
N ARG A 89 -8.75 -4.16 8.32
CA ARG A 89 -9.22 -4.22 9.70
C ARG A 89 -9.70 -5.64 10.04
N THR A 90 -9.33 -6.16 11.20
CA THR A 90 -9.48 -7.61 11.51
C THR A 90 -10.63 -7.96 12.46
N ASP A 91 -11.23 -6.98 13.13
CA ASP A 91 -12.36 -7.16 14.05
C ASP A 91 -13.73 -6.96 13.36
N ILE A 92 -13.78 -6.98 12.02
CA ILE A 92 -15.02 -6.87 11.23
C ILE A 92 -15.24 -8.17 10.45
N SER A 93 -16.40 -8.79 10.65
CA SER A 93 -16.79 -10.03 9.96
C SER A 93 -17.46 -9.79 8.60
N ASN A 94 -18.26 -8.72 8.48
CA ASN A 94 -18.98 -8.40 7.24
C ASN A 94 -18.13 -7.54 6.30
N LYS A 95 -17.50 -8.18 5.30
CA LYS A 95 -16.76 -7.48 4.25
C LYS A 95 -17.65 -6.87 3.17
N GLU A 96 -18.88 -7.34 3.03
CA GLU A 96 -19.82 -6.86 2.00
C GLU A 96 -20.31 -5.46 2.29
N SER A 97 -20.36 -5.05 3.56
CA SER A 97 -20.68 -3.67 3.95
C SER A 97 -19.44 -2.79 4.11
N ARG A 98 -18.22 -3.36 4.02
CA ARG A 98 -16.97 -2.65 4.30
C ARG A 98 -16.30 -2.18 3.01
N PRO A 99 -16.17 -0.86 2.79
CA PRO A 99 -15.54 -0.34 1.59
C PRO A 99 -14.09 -0.81 1.41
N LEU A 100 -13.71 -1.06 0.17
CA LEU A 100 -12.33 -1.16 -0.29
C LEU A 100 -11.97 0.13 -1.05
N VAL A 101 -10.99 0.86 -0.53
CA VAL A 101 -10.42 2.05 -1.15
C VAL A 101 -9.15 1.66 -1.88
N ILE A 102 -9.07 1.98 -3.18
CA ILE A 102 -7.94 1.70 -4.04
C ILE A 102 -7.25 3.03 -4.34
N SER A 103 -6.03 3.18 -3.82
CA SER A 103 -5.34 4.46 -3.74
C SER A 103 -4.14 4.56 -4.66
N PHE A 104 -4.04 5.69 -5.37
CA PHE A 104 -2.93 6.03 -6.25
C PHE A 104 -2.37 7.42 -5.94
N ASN A 105 -1.04 7.51 -5.90
CA ASN A 105 -0.34 8.80 -5.84
C ASN A 105 -0.20 9.43 -7.24
N GLY A 106 0.11 10.73 -7.27
CA GLY A 106 0.38 11.51 -8.48
C GLY A 106 1.84 11.57 -8.95
N GLY A 107 2.08 12.47 -9.93
CA GLY A 107 3.20 12.44 -10.89
C GLY A 107 3.16 11.16 -11.73
N PRO A 108 3.38 11.14 -13.05
CA PRO A 108 3.68 9.85 -13.67
C PRO A 108 5.08 9.42 -13.17
N GLY A 109 5.14 8.70 -12.04
CA GLY A 109 6.41 8.20 -11.49
C GLY A 109 6.53 8.07 -9.96
N SER A 110 5.65 8.70 -9.16
CA SER A 110 5.81 8.64 -7.70
C SER A 110 5.25 7.33 -7.14
N ALA A 111 5.95 6.78 -6.15
CA ALA A 111 5.42 5.72 -5.31
C ALA A 111 4.21 6.22 -4.48
N SER A 112 3.48 5.30 -3.87
CA SER A 112 2.27 5.56 -3.08
C SER A 112 2.49 6.38 -1.80
N VAL A 113 3.70 6.89 -1.57
CA VAL A 113 4.22 7.43 -0.31
C VAL A 113 3.30 8.48 0.30
N TRP A 114 2.87 9.50 -0.44
CA TRP A 114 2.12 10.61 0.16
C TRP A 114 0.71 10.19 0.56
N MET A 115 0.03 9.43 -0.29
CA MET A 115 -1.27 8.85 0.06
C MET A 115 -1.17 7.87 1.23
N HIS A 116 -0.05 7.14 1.33
CA HIS A 116 0.17 6.07 2.31
C HIS A 116 0.60 6.61 3.68
N ILE A 117 1.73 7.30 3.78
CA ILE A 117 2.35 7.70 5.05
C ILE A 117 2.27 9.20 5.33
N ALA A 118 1.45 9.94 4.59
CA ALA A 118 1.15 11.35 4.86
C ALA A 118 -0.35 11.69 4.79
N TYR A 119 -1.23 10.72 4.50
CA TYR A 119 -2.66 11.00 4.33
C TYR A 119 -3.59 9.95 4.96
N THR A 120 -3.91 8.86 4.27
CA THR A 120 -5.01 7.96 4.67
C THR A 120 -4.58 6.72 5.46
N GLY A 121 -3.29 6.39 5.45
CA GLY A 121 -2.78 5.15 6.04
C GLY A 121 -2.77 5.16 7.57
N PRO A 122 -2.50 4.04 8.23
CA PRO A 122 -2.56 3.92 9.70
C PRO A 122 -1.44 4.69 10.42
N VAL A 123 -0.41 5.14 9.69
CA VAL A 123 0.72 5.90 10.25
C VAL A 123 1.01 7.11 9.37
N VAL A 124 1.54 8.17 9.99
CA VAL A 124 2.01 9.38 9.32
C VAL A 124 3.42 9.74 9.76
N LEU A 125 4.16 10.42 8.89
CA LEU A 125 5.51 10.94 9.21
C LEU A 125 5.49 11.90 10.40
N LYS A 126 6.56 11.89 11.18
CA LYS A 126 6.84 12.96 12.15
C LYS A 126 7.42 14.15 11.40
N ILE A 127 6.59 15.17 11.20
CA ILE A 127 6.92 16.42 10.53
C ILE A 127 6.54 17.62 11.40
N ASP A 128 7.19 18.76 11.18
CA ASP A 128 6.78 20.06 11.72
C ASP A 128 5.60 20.67 10.94
N ASP A 129 5.17 21.87 11.34
CA ASP A 129 4.00 22.55 10.76
C ASP A 129 4.26 22.99 9.31
N GLU A 130 5.53 23.12 8.93
CA GLU A 130 6.00 23.42 7.58
C GLU A 130 6.19 22.16 6.71
N GLY A 131 6.08 20.96 7.30
CA GLY A 131 6.18 19.68 6.61
C GLY A 131 7.59 19.09 6.54
N TYR A 132 8.57 19.63 7.26
CA TYR A 132 9.92 19.10 7.33
C TYR A 132 10.02 17.95 8.35
N PRO A 133 10.81 16.90 8.06
CA PRO A 133 10.97 15.79 8.99
C PRO A 133 11.68 16.23 10.27
N VAL A 134 11.16 15.82 11.42
CA VAL A 134 11.72 16.15 12.74
C VAL A 134 12.50 14.97 13.34
N GLN A 135 13.59 15.27 14.06
CA GLN A 135 14.41 14.26 14.73
C GLN A 135 13.84 13.86 16.11
N PRO A 136 13.96 12.58 16.51
CA PRO A 136 14.40 11.45 15.69
C PRO A 136 13.38 11.13 14.60
N TYR A 137 13.87 10.95 13.38
CA TYR A 137 13.02 10.66 12.22
C TYR A 137 12.22 9.39 12.44
N GLY A 138 10.99 9.39 11.95
CA GLY A 138 10.12 8.24 12.03
C GLY A 138 8.67 8.59 11.72
N TYR A 139 7.78 7.73 12.19
CA TYR A 139 6.34 7.87 12.03
C TYR A 139 5.65 7.84 13.39
N LYS A 140 4.39 8.25 13.38
CA LYS A 140 3.44 8.17 14.50
C LYS A 140 2.11 7.60 13.99
N ASP A 141 1.27 7.14 14.89
CA ASP A 141 -0.10 6.73 14.57
C ASP A 141 -0.86 7.87 13.86
N ASN A 142 -1.64 7.51 12.83
CA ASN A 142 -2.54 8.43 12.17
C ASN A 142 -3.92 8.36 12.85
N SER A 143 -4.17 9.26 13.79
CA SER A 143 -5.45 9.34 14.50
C SER A 143 -6.65 9.66 13.60
N THR A 144 -6.38 10.10 12.36
CA THR A 144 -7.36 10.44 11.32
C THR A 144 -7.33 9.49 10.12
N SER A 145 -6.71 8.31 10.26
CA SER A 145 -6.74 7.27 9.22
C SER A 145 -8.18 6.87 8.92
N ILE A 146 -8.45 6.52 7.66
CA ILE A 146 -9.77 6.01 7.24
C ILE A 146 -10.00 4.54 7.60
N LEU A 147 -9.01 3.89 8.25
CA LEU A 147 -9.04 2.45 8.52
C LEU A 147 -10.16 2.06 9.50
N ASP A 148 -10.71 3.02 10.25
CA ASP A 148 -11.90 2.79 11.06
C ASP A 148 -13.13 2.46 10.19
N VAL A 149 -13.27 3.11 9.02
CA VAL A 149 -14.44 3.00 8.13
C VAL A 149 -14.21 2.17 6.86
N ALA A 150 -12.98 2.03 6.37
CA ALA A 150 -12.68 1.33 5.12
C ALA A 150 -11.35 0.56 5.17
N ASP A 151 -11.20 -0.46 4.34
CA ASP A 151 -9.89 -1.05 4.07
C ASP A 151 -9.26 -0.36 2.86
N ILE A 152 -7.93 -0.29 2.81
CA ILE A 152 -7.23 0.48 1.79
C ILE A 152 -6.04 -0.27 1.22
N VAL A 153 -5.93 -0.26 -0.11
CA VAL A 153 -4.77 -0.74 -0.86
C VAL A 153 -4.08 0.42 -1.56
N TYR A 154 -2.77 0.51 -1.37
CA TYR A 154 -1.86 1.43 -2.04
C TYR A 154 -1.11 0.66 -3.11
N ILE A 155 -1.16 1.15 -4.35
CA ILE A 155 -0.60 0.46 -5.52
C ILE A 155 0.48 1.34 -6.11
N ASP A 156 1.68 0.79 -6.27
CA ASP A 156 2.77 1.42 -7.02
C ASP A 156 2.68 0.97 -8.49
N PRO A 157 2.32 1.86 -9.46
CA PRO A 157 2.38 1.55 -10.88
C PRO A 157 3.77 1.09 -11.34
N VAL A 158 3.88 0.52 -12.55
CA VAL A 158 5.17 0.07 -13.10
C VAL A 158 6.21 1.20 -13.07
N ASN A 159 7.43 0.85 -12.63
CA ASN A 159 8.57 1.74 -12.42
C ASN A 159 8.43 2.79 -11.29
N THR A 160 7.36 2.74 -10.49
CA THR A 160 7.25 3.52 -9.26
C THR A 160 7.64 2.68 -8.05
N GLY A 161 8.18 3.30 -7.00
CA GLY A 161 8.52 2.61 -5.74
C GLY A 161 9.33 1.34 -5.95
N TYR A 162 8.78 0.20 -5.51
CA TYR A 162 9.38 -1.12 -5.68
C TYR A 162 8.91 -1.89 -6.92
N SER A 163 7.93 -1.39 -7.67
CA SER A 163 7.39 -2.04 -8.88
C SER A 163 8.36 -2.02 -10.05
N ARG A 164 8.57 -3.16 -10.72
CA ARG A 164 9.51 -3.28 -11.85
C ARG A 164 8.97 -4.23 -12.92
N THR A 165 9.43 -4.05 -14.15
CA THR A 165 9.24 -5.04 -15.22
C THR A 165 10.11 -6.29 -14.99
N MET A 166 9.74 -7.42 -15.60
CA MET A 166 10.50 -8.68 -15.51
C MET A 166 11.80 -8.68 -16.33
N GLY A 167 12.07 -7.62 -17.09
CA GLY A 167 13.24 -7.51 -17.95
C GLY A 167 13.24 -6.22 -18.77
N LYS A 168 14.36 -5.97 -19.45
CA LYS A 168 14.52 -4.82 -20.37
C LYS A 168 13.87 -5.04 -21.74
N ASP A 169 13.57 -6.29 -22.06
CA ASP A 169 12.90 -6.74 -23.28
C ASP A 169 11.38 -6.53 -23.24
N VAL A 170 10.81 -6.29 -22.06
CA VAL A 170 9.38 -5.99 -21.92
C VAL A 170 9.08 -4.64 -22.56
N ALA A 171 8.19 -4.65 -23.55
CA ALA A 171 7.86 -3.47 -24.33
C ALA A 171 7.26 -2.36 -23.46
N THR A 172 7.92 -1.21 -23.44
CA THR A 172 7.60 -0.07 -22.57
C THR A 172 6.23 0.55 -22.90
N ASN A 173 5.79 0.50 -24.16
CA ASN A 173 4.48 0.95 -24.60
C ASN A 173 3.30 0.19 -23.97
N ARG A 174 3.54 -0.96 -23.33
CA ARG A 174 2.52 -1.71 -22.56
C ARG A 174 2.17 -1.01 -21.24
N PHE A 175 3.04 -0.12 -20.74
CA PHE A 175 2.88 0.53 -19.44
C PHE A 175 2.86 2.06 -19.54
N PHE A 176 3.70 2.64 -20.41
CA PHE A 176 3.87 4.09 -20.48
C PHE A 176 2.98 4.69 -21.56
N GLY A 177 1.89 5.28 -21.08
CA GLY A 177 0.87 5.98 -21.86
C GLY A 177 -0.43 5.98 -21.06
N VAL A 178 -1.24 7.03 -21.15
CA VAL A 178 -2.45 7.17 -20.32
C VAL A 178 -3.34 5.92 -20.38
N ARG A 179 -3.66 5.46 -21.60
CA ARG A 179 -4.51 4.27 -21.81
C ARG A 179 -3.80 2.96 -21.44
N ALA A 180 -2.50 2.86 -21.73
CA ALA A 180 -1.72 1.68 -21.37
C ALA A 180 -1.69 1.50 -19.84
N ASP A 181 -1.43 2.59 -19.11
CA ASP A 181 -1.41 2.64 -17.64
C ASP A 181 -2.75 2.20 -17.05
N ILE A 182 -3.85 2.74 -17.56
CA ILE A 182 -5.20 2.38 -17.14
C ILE A 182 -5.49 0.89 -17.39
N LYS A 183 -5.17 0.38 -18.58
CA LYS A 183 -5.51 -1.00 -18.98
C LYS A 183 -4.87 -2.03 -18.06
N TYR A 184 -3.54 -1.98 -17.88
CA TYR A 184 -2.88 -3.00 -17.06
C TYR A 184 -3.23 -2.87 -15.57
N LEU A 185 -3.48 -1.65 -15.09
CA LEU A 185 -3.89 -1.43 -13.69
C LEU A 185 -5.32 -1.95 -13.44
N ALA A 186 -6.23 -1.86 -14.40
CA ALA A 186 -7.57 -2.40 -14.27
C ALA A 186 -7.56 -3.94 -14.15
N GLU A 187 -6.72 -4.61 -14.94
CA GLU A 187 -6.48 -6.06 -14.82
C GLU A 187 -5.87 -6.44 -13.46
N TRP A 188 -4.87 -5.67 -13.02
CA TRP A 188 -4.23 -5.86 -11.72
C TRP A 188 -5.24 -5.71 -10.57
N ILE A 189 -6.07 -4.66 -10.60
CA ILE A 189 -7.12 -4.42 -9.60
C ILE A 189 -8.13 -5.57 -9.59
N THR A 190 -8.55 -6.04 -10.76
CA THR A 190 -9.48 -7.18 -10.89
C THR A 190 -8.91 -8.44 -10.25
N THR A 191 -7.63 -8.71 -10.48
CA THR A 191 -6.92 -9.82 -9.85
C THR A 191 -6.84 -9.65 -8.33
N PHE A 192 -6.46 -8.46 -7.85
CA PHE A 192 -6.38 -8.15 -6.43
C PHE A 192 -7.74 -8.34 -5.73
N VAL A 193 -8.81 -7.77 -6.28
CA VAL A 193 -10.18 -7.87 -5.74
C VAL A 193 -10.66 -9.32 -5.70
N THR A 194 -10.33 -10.11 -6.72
CA THR A 194 -10.65 -11.53 -6.77
C THR A 194 -9.92 -12.30 -5.67
N ARG A 195 -8.60 -12.15 -5.58
CA ARG A 195 -7.76 -12.89 -4.62
C ARG A 195 -8.01 -12.50 -3.17
N THR A 196 -8.46 -11.27 -2.93
CA THR A 196 -8.81 -10.78 -1.58
C THR A 196 -10.28 -10.98 -1.22
N ASN A 197 -11.07 -11.57 -2.12
CA ASN A 197 -12.51 -11.79 -1.96
C ASN A 197 -13.27 -10.50 -1.62
N ARG A 198 -13.03 -9.43 -2.39
CA ARG A 198 -13.61 -8.09 -2.20
C ARG A 198 -14.64 -7.71 -3.26
N TRP A 199 -15.12 -8.67 -4.05
CA TRP A 199 -16.12 -8.42 -5.10
C TRP A 199 -17.43 -7.84 -4.55
N ALA A 200 -17.88 -8.30 -3.37
CA ALA A 200 -19.10 -7.79 -2.74
C ALA A 200 -18.92 -6.44 -2.02
N SER A 201 -17.68 -6.03 -1.72
CA SER A 201 -17.42 -4.77 -1.02
C SER A 201 -17.78 -3.56 -1.89
N PRO A 202 -18.25 -2.45 -1.29
CA PRO A 202 -18.27 -1.15 -1.96
C PRO A 202 -16.85 -0.79 -2.39
N LYS A 203 -16.67 -0.28 -3.61
CA LYS A 203 -15.34 0.02 -4.15
C LYS A 203 -15.22 1.50 -4.44
N TYR A 204 -14.14 2.09 -3.96
CA TYR A 204 -13.81 3.49 -4.20
C TYR A 204 -12.42 3.57 -4.82
N LEU A 205 -12.28 4.41 -5.83
CA LEU A 205 -10.97 4.83 -6.32
C LEU A 205 -10.62 6.17 -5.71
N ILE A 206 -9.38 6.34 -5.27
CA ILE A 206 -8.85 7.63 -4.82
C ILE A 206 -7.50 7.92 -5.48
N GLY A 207 -7.36 9.13 -6.00
CA GLY A 207 -6.15 9.58 -6.68
C GLY A 207 -5.74 10.98 -6.26
N GLU A 208 -4.44 11.23 -6.13
CA GLU A 208 -3.87 12.57 -5.91
C GLU A 208 -3.09 13.05 -7.14
N SER A 209 -3.19 14.33 -7.50
CA SER A 209 -2.47 14.93 -8.64
C SER A 209 -2.64 14.09 -9.92
N TYR A 210 -1.59 13.61 -10.59
CA TYR A 210 -1.75 12.74 -11.78
C TYR A 210 -2.54 11.44 -11.50
N GLY A 211 -2.57 10.99 -10.25
CA GLY A 211 -3.44 9.91 -9.80
C GLY A 211 -4.91 10.19 -10.06
N THR A 212 -5.35 11.46 -10.14
CA THR A 212 -6.73 11.82 -10.52
C THR A 212 -7.03 11.44 -11.97
N THR A 213 -6.07 11.62 -12.88
CA THR A 213 -6.20 11.18 -14.28
C THR A 213 -6.36 9.67 -14.34
N ARG A 214 -5.54 8.95 -13.56
CA ARG A 214 -5.57 7.49 -13.47
C ARG A 214 -6.91 6.97 -12.95
N VAL A 215 -7.39 7.46 -11.80
CA VAL A 215 -8.64 6.95 -11.22
C VAL A 215 -9.88 7.35 -12.04
N SER A 216 -9.84 8.50 -12.71
CA SER A 216 -10.92 8.90 -13.63
C SER A 216 -11.01 7.96 -14.83
N GLY A 217 -9.87 7.59 -15.40
CA GLY A 217 -9.81 6.64 -16.52
C GLY A 217 -10.13 5.20 -16.10
N LEU A 218 -9.61 4.75 -14.95
CA LEU A 218 -9.90 3.44 -14.38
C LEU A 218 -11.39 3.25 -14.09
N ALA A 219 -12.11 4.30 -13.72
CA ALA A 219 -13.55 4.19 -13.48
C ALA A 219 -14.30 3.67 -14.70
N LEU A 220 -13.98 4.20 -15.89
CA LEU A 220 -14.57 3.72 -17.14
C LEU A 220 -14.04 2.33 -17.51
N GLU A 221 -12.73 2.11 -17.44
CA GLU A 221 -12.12 0.83 -17.84
C GLU A 221 -12.64 -0.35 -17.01
N LEU A 222 -12.67 -0.20 -15.69
CA LEU A 222 -13.15 -1.23 -14.77
C LEU A 222 -14.63 -1.56 -15.01
N GLN A 223 -15.46 -0.54 -15.23
CA GLN A 223 -16.88 -0.74 -15.48
C GLN A 223 -17.14 -1.38 -16.85
N SER A 224 -16.49 -0.89 -17.90
CA SER A 224 -16.77 -1.29 -19.29
C SER A 224 -16.13 -2.61 -19.69
N ASN A 225 -14.94 -2.93 -19.18
CA ASN A 225 -14.17 -4.10 -19.63
C ASN A 225 -13.99 -5.17 -18.54
N HIS A 226 -14.09 -4.81 -17.27
CA HIS A 226 -13.88 -5.74 -16.14
C HIS A 226 -15.17 -6.05 -15.35
N TRP A 227 -16.31 -5.47 -15.74
CA TRP A 227 -17.60 -5.63 -15.04
C TRP A 227 -17.53 -5.27 -13.54
N MET A 228 -16.59 -4.38 -13.19
CA MET A 228 -16.38 -3.93 -11.83
C MET A 228 -16.96 -2.52 -11.67
N TYR A 229 -18.12 -2.45 -11.01
CA TYR A 229 -18.80 -1.20 -10.70
C TYR A 229 -18.23 -0.57 -9.43
N LEU A 230 -18.19 0.76 -9.41
CA LEU A 230 -17.64 1.57 -8.32
C LEU A 230 -18.75 2.34 -7.60
N ASN A 231 -18.55 2.56 -6.30
CA ASN A 231 -19.44 3.35 -5.44
C ASN A 231 -19.00 4.81 -5.33
N GLY A 232 -17.79 5.14 -5.80
CA GLY A 232 -17.33 6.52 -5.88
C GLY A 232 -15.90 6.65 -6.40
N VAL A 233 -15.58 7.85 -6.86
CA VAL A 233 -14.24 8.28 -7.27
C VAL A 233 -13.91 9.55 -6.50
N ILE A 234 -12.74 9.57 -5.84
CA ILE A 234 -12.29 10.67 -5.00
C ILE A 234 -11.05 11.29 -5.65
N LEU A 235 -11.13 12.59 -5.93
CA LEU A 235 -10.07 13.34 -6.61
C LEU A 235 -9.44 14.32 -5.62
N VAL A 236 -8.18 14.08 -5.27
CA VAL A 236 -7.40 14.92 -4.36
C VAL A 236 -6.49 15.80 -5.20
N SER A 237 -6.66 17.12 -5.13
CA SER A 237 -5.84 18.10 -5.88
C SER A 237 -5.65 17.72 -7.36
N PRO A 238 -6.74 17.60 -8.14
CA PRO A 238 -6.67 17.05 -9.49
C PRO A 238 -5.82 17.90 -10.43
N THR A 239 -5.18 17.22 -11.39
CA THR A 239 -4.65 17.89 -12.59
C THR A 239 -5.79 18.45 -13.46
N GLU A 240 -5.47 19.05 -14.60
CA GLU A 240 -6.47 19.62 -15.51
C GLU A 240 -7.47 18.58 -16.05
N LEU A 241 -7.15 17.28 -16.01
CA LEU A 241 -7.99 16.20 -16.53
C LEU A 241 -8.38 16.37 -18.01
N GLY A 242 -7.60 17.16 -18.77
CA GLY A 242 -7.91 17.51 -20.17
C GLY A 242 -9.05 18.51 -20.32
N ILE A 243 -9.44 19.21 -19.24
CA ILE A 243 -10.49 20.22 -19.25
C ILE A 243 -9.85 21.58 -19.54
N GLU A 244 -10.13 22.13 -20.73
CA GLU A 244 -9.74 23.51 -21.07
C GLU A 244 -10.68 24.51 -20.38
N ARG A 245 -10.12 25.42 -19.57
CA ARG A 245 -10.88 26.45 -18.85
C ARG A 245 -10.74 27.85 -19.44
N GLY A 246 -9.75 28.06 -20.30
CA GLY A 246 -9.43 29.34 -20.93
C GLY A 246 -8.60 30.26 -20.03
N SER A 247 -7.76 31.08 -20.65
CA SER A 247 -6.73 31.88 -19.96
C SER A 247 -7.27 32.83 -18.89
N VAL A 248 -8.45 33.41 -19.10
CA VAL A 248 -9.10 34.31 -18.14
C VAL A 248 -9.52 33.55 -16.89
N MET A 249 -10.15 32.39 -17.06
CA MET A 249 -10.60 31.58 -15.93
C MET A 249 -9.40 31.02 -15.15
N ASP A 250 -8.36 30.55 -15.85
CA ASP A 250 -7.15 30.04 -15.20
C ASP A 250 -6.45 31.09 -14.34
N ALA A 251 -6.40 32.34 -14.80
CA ALA A 251 -5.88 33.45 -14.01
C ALA A 251 -6.80 33.78 -12.82
N ALA A 252 -8.11 33.84 -13.05
CA ALA A 252 -9.10 34.16 -12.02
C ALA A 252 -9.10 33.13 -10.88
N LEU A 253 -8.98 31.84 -11.20
CA LEU A 253 -8.97 30.75 -10.22
C LEU A 253 -7.73 30.73 -9.31
N ARG A 254 -6.65 31.44 -9.67
CA ARG A 254 -5.47 31.61 -8.81
C ARG A 254 -5.64 32.71 -7.77
N LEU A 255 -6.50 33.70 -8.04
CA LEU A 255 -6.65 34.88 -7.19
C LEU A 255 -7.07 34.54 -5.74
N PRO A 256 -8.02 33.61 -5.49
CA PRO A 256 -8.35 33.21 -4.12
C PRO A 256 -7.16 32.63 -3.35
N TYR A 257 -6.30 31.84 -4.01
CA TYR A 257 -5.09 31.29 -3.39
C TYR A 257 -4.09 32.38 -3.04
N PHE A 258 -3.85 33.34 -3.95
CA PHE A 258 -2.98 34.48 -3.66
C PHE A 258 -3.52 35.34 -2.52
N ALA A 259 -4.82 35.60 -2.49
CA ALA A 259 -5.45 36.35 -1.41
C ALA A 259 -5.34 35.62 -0.06
N ALA A 260 -5.56 34.29 -0.04
CA ALA A 260 -5.43 33.48 1.17
C ALA A 260 -3.98 33.43 1.68
N THR A 261 -3.01 33.25 0.78
CA THR A 261 -1.57 33.29 1.12
C THR A 261 -1.17 34.66 1.67
N ALA A 262 -1.60 35.75 1.01
CA ALA A 262 -1.33 37.10 1.49
C ALA A 262 -1.97 37.36 2.87
N TRP A 263 -3.20 36.86 3.08
CA TRP A 263 -3.88 36.94 4.38
C TRP A 263 -3.10 36.20 5.47
N TYR A 264 -2.64 34.97 5.20
CA TYR A 264 -1.87 34.16 6.13
C TYR A 264 -0.56 34.84 6.55
N HIS A 265 0.15 35.42 5.58
CA HIS A 265 1.42 36.13 5.82
C HIS A 265 1.27 37.58 6.27
N LYS A 266 0.05 38.04 6.59
CA LYS A 266 -0.24 39.42 7.01
C LYS A 266 0.19 40.49 5.99
N ALA A 267 0.08 40.17 4.72
CA ALA A 267 0.53 41.02 3.60
C ALA A 267 -0.62 41.80 2.95
N LEU A 268 -1.83 41.79 3.53
CA LEU A 268 -2.99 42.52 3.04
C LEU A 268 -3.18 43.87 3.76
N PRO A 269 -3.80 44.86 3.09
CA PRO A 269 -4.31 46.07 3.75
C PRO A 269 -5.28 45.73 4.91
N THR A 270 -5.34 46.60 5.91
CA THR A 270 -6.07 46.37 7.18
C THR A 270 -7.52 45.95 7.02
N ASP A 271 -8.23 46.54 6.05
CA ASP A 271 -9.64 46.25 5.75
C ASP A 271 -9.85 44.82 5.19
N LEU A 272 -8.85 44.28 4.49
CA LEU A 272 -8.87 42.90 4.00
C LEU A 272 -8.28 41.92 5.01
N GLN A 273 -7.23 42.32 5.73
CA GLN A 273 -6.56 41.49 6.74
C GLN A 273 -7.47 41.18 7.94
N SER A 274 -8.39 42.08 8.27
CA SER A 274 -9.37 41.90 9.35
C SER A 274 -10.53 40.97 9.00
N LYS A 275 -10.68 40.56 7.72
CA LYS A 275 -11.70 39.60 7.30
C LYS A 275 -11.31 38.19 7.76
N LYS A 276 -12.31 37.34 7.99
CA LYS A 276 -12.08 35.91 8.25
C LYS A 276 -11.79 35.18 6.95
N LEU A 277 -10.81 34.28 6.96
CA LEU A 277 -10.66 33.27 5.94
C LEU A 277 -11.82 32.27 6.11
N THR A 278 -12.65 32.11 5.07
CA THR A 278 -13.79 31.17 5.04
C THR A 278 -13.60 30.17 3.92
#